data_AF-A0A383A0C5-F1
#
_entry.id   AF-A0A383A0C5-F1
#
_cell.length_a   1.000
_cell.length_b   1.000
_cell.length_c   1.000
_cell.angle_alpha   90.00
_cell.angle_beta   90.00
_cell.angle_gamma   90.00
#
_symmetry.space_group_name_H-M   'P 1'
#
loop_
_entity.id
_entity.type
_entity.pdbx_description
1 polymer ?
#
loop_
_entity_poly.entity_id
_entity_poly.type
_entity_poly.pdbx_seq_one_letter_code
_entity_poly.pdbx_strand_id
1 'polypeptide(L)'
;MGGAMTSTMKNALVITFFSIVLAACSNSSTDSGIEQGTDTESFAGDYEGTLELELTADAISYDPHSDSGSVPVEIEITGDGIVRLTIDNYTVEGIIDNDGDWKLEVAINEFSALIDEENKDILKQAGCPLDKPFVKIEGTVTTPDLSGDVSGKLTCKILFVTIASLEFSGTLTAST
;
A
#
# COMPACT_ATOMS: atom_id res chain seq x y z
N MET A 1 31.69 47.77 55.54
CA MET A 1 30.54 47.80 54.60
C MET A 1 31.00 46.99 53.39
N GLY A 2 30.74 45.69 53.26
CA GLY A 2 29.47 44.99 53.41
C GLY A 2 28.86 44.83 52.02
N GLY A 3 29.03 43.66 51.39
CA GLY A 3 28.39 43.34 50.11
C GLY A 3 29.17 42.36 49.24
N ALA A 4 29.02 41.07 49.50
CA ALA A 4 29.33 40.00 48.55
C ALA A 4 28.29 40.00 47.41
N MET A 5 28.70 39.72 46.17
CA MET A 5 27.82 39.08 45.19
C MET A 5 28.57 37.92 44.53
N THR A 6 28.20 36.74 45.01
CA THR A 6 28.47 35.42 44.46
C THR A 6 27.68 35.16 43.19
N SER A 7 28.31 34.39 42.30
CA SER A 7 27.73 33.35 41.43
C SER A 7 26.69 33.77 40.39
N THR A 8 26.94 33.39 39.13
CA THR A 8 26.28 32.20 38.54
C THR A 8 26.65 32.11 37.06
N MET A 9 27.45 31.11 36.71
CA MET A 9 27.54 30.63 35.33
C MET A 9 26.15 30.16 34.90
N LYS A 10 25.53 30.90 33.97
CA LYS A 10 24.33 30.45 33.29
C LYS A 10 24.71 29.31 32.34
N ASN A 11 24.55 28.07 32.80
CA ASN A 11 24.43 26.93 31.91
C ASN A 11 23.21 27.16 31.01
N ALA A 12 23.43 27.71 29.83
CA ALA A 12 22.45 27.75 28.76
C ALA A 12 22.32 26.32 28.21
N LEU A 13 21.49 25.51 28.88
CA LEU A 13 21.02 24.25 28.35
C LEU A 13 20.02 24.62 27.25
N VAL A 14 20.52 24.77 26.03
CA VAL A 14 19.70 24.91 24.83
C VAL A 14 19.02 23.55 24.61
N ILE A 15 17.88 23.37 25.27
CA ILE A 15 16.93 22.32 24.90
C ILE A 15 16.30 22.80 23.60
N THR A 16 16.98 22.55 22.47
CA THR A 16 16.30 22.53 21.18
C THR A 16 15.33 21.36 21.27
N PHE A 17 14.10 21.67 21.66
CA PHE A 17 12.95 20.77 21.63
C PHE A 17 12.78 20.36 20.18
N PHE A 18 13.46 19.28 19.79
CA PHE A 18 13.09 18.51 18.63
C PHE A 18 11.66 18.06 18.92
N SER A 19 10.68 18.77 18.38
CA SER A 19 9.31 18.29 18.27
C SER A 19 9.34 17.10 17.32
N ILE A 20 9.82 15.96 17.82
CA ILE A 20 9.64 14.67 17.16
C ILE A 20 8.15 14.39 17.32
N VAL A 21 7.35 14.97 16.42
CA VAL A 21 6.01 14.47 16.18
C VAL A 21 6.25 13.06 15.65
N LEU A 22 6.09 12.07 16.53
CA LEU A 22 6.17 10.66 16.17
C LEU A 22 4.94 10.33 15.31
N ALA A 23 4.97 10.79 14.06
CA ALA A 23 4.10 10.29 13.02
C ALA A 23 4.61 8.89 12.67
N ALA A 24 3.80 7.88 12.96
CA ALA A 24 4.11 6.49 12.70
C ALA A 24 2.96 5.88 11.90
N CYS A 25 3.29 5.28 10.76
CA CYS A 25 2.33 4.52 9.96
C CYS A 25 2.61 3.03 10.15
N SER A 26 1.53 2.26 10.31
CA SER A 26 1.55 0.81 10.29
C SER A 26 0.75 0.34 9.11
N ASN A 27 1.31 -0.60 8.36
CA ASN A 27 0.70 -1.20 7.18
C ASN A 27 0.39 -2.67 7.47
N SER A 28 -0.64 -3.22 6.84
CA SER A 28 -0.83 -4.66 6.74
C SER A 28 0.40 -5.29 6.11
N SER A 29 0.72 -6.51 6.53
CA SER A 29 1.77 -7.29 5.88
C SER A 29 1.37 -7.59 4.44
N THR A 30 2.28 -7.34 3.50
CA THR A 30 2.16 -7.81 2.11
C THR A 30 2.80 -9.19 1.93
N ASP A 31 3.50 -9.69 2.94
CA ASP A 31 4.08 -11.02 2.90
C ASP A 31 2.99 -12.10 2.81
N SER A 32 3.02 -12.86 1.72
CA SER A 32 2.14 -14.00 1.42
C SER A 32 2.80 -15.35 1.66
N GLY A 33 4.12 -15.39 1.89
CA GLY A 33 4.90 -16.64 1.87
C GLY A 33 5.12 -17.25 0.48
N ILE A 34 4.53 -16.68 -0.58
CA ILE A 34 4.78 -17.09 -1.97
C ILE A 34 6.20 -16.69 -2.37
N GLU A 35 6.95 -17.63 -2.92
CA GLU A 35 8.30 -17.45 -3.46
C GLU A 35 8.29 -17.67 -4.98
N GLN A 36 9.17 -16.99 -5.70
CA GLN A 36 9.20 -17.07 -7.16
C GLN A 36 9.51 -18.50 -7.62
N GLY A 37 8.64 -19.05 -8.45
CA GLY A 37 8.80 -20.33 -9.10
C GLY A 37 9.91 -20.32 -10.16
N THR A 38 10.35 -21.52 -10.53
CA THR A 38 11.33 -21.71 -11.61
C THR A 38 10.82 -22.64 -12.71
N ASP A 39 9.61 -23.18 -12.55
CA ASP A 39 8.92 -24.08 -13.48
C ASP A 39 7.46 -23.64 -13.63
N THR A 40 7.24 -22.46 -14.19
CA THR A 40 5.90 -21.82 -14.26
C THR A 40 5.36 -21.73 -15.69
N GLU A 41 6.02 -22.38 -16.65
CA GLU A 41 5.64 -22.39 -18.09
C GLU A 41 4.20 -22.86 -18.33
N SER A 42 3.65 -23.73 -17.48
CA SER A 42 2.25 -24.17 -17.59
C SER A 42 1.21 -23.08 -17.29
N PHE A 43 1.65 -21.98 -16.66
CA PHE A 43 0.83 -20.81 -16.33
C PHE A 43 1.16 -19.60 -17.21
N ALA A 44 2.18 -19.70 -18.06
CA ALA A 44 2.61 -18.57 -18.88
C ALA A 44 1.58 -18.22 -19.95
N GLY A 45 1.34 -16.93 -20.14
CA GLY A 45 0.34 -16.43 -21.08
C GLY A 45 -0.09 -15.00 -20.77
N ASP A 46 -0.87 -14.45 -21.70
CA ASP A 46 -1.52 -13.15 -21.58
C ASP A 46 -2.98 -13.37 -21.17
N TYR A 47 -3.42 -12.68 -20.13
CA TYR A 47 -4.77 -12.75 -19.59
C TYR A 47 -5.40 -11.36 -19.63
N GLU A 48 -6.67 -11.28 -20.04
CA GLU A 48 -7.44 -10.05 -20.00
C GLU A 48 -8.55 -10.17 -18.96
N GLY A 49 -8.79 -9.12 -18.20
CA GLY A 49 -9.63 -9.21 -17.02
C GLY A 49 -10.18 -7.90 -16.50
N THR A 50 -10.66 -7.97 -15.28
CA THR A 50 -11.21 -6.84 -14.53
C THR A 50 -10.69 -6.88 -13.10
N LEU A 51 -10.28 -5.71 -12.61
CA LEU A 51 -10.00 -5.46 -11.21
C LEU A 51 -11.16 -4.66 -10.61
N GLU A 52 -11.82 -5.25 -9.63
CA GLU A 52 -12.80 -4.58 -8.79
C GLU A 52 -12.12 -4.15 -7.49
N LEU A 53 -12.31 -2.89 -7.10
CA LEU A 53 -11.68 -2.29 -5.94
C LEU A 53 -12.72 -1.56 -5.10
N GLU A 54 -12.65 -1.75 -3.79
CA GLU A 54 -13.34 -0.97 -2.78
C GLU A 54 -12.29 -0.31 -1.89
N LEU A 55 -12.50 0.97 -1.62
CA LEU A 55 -11.67 1.79 -0.76
C LEU A 55 -12.51 2.36 0.38
N THR A 56 -12.02 2.24 1.60
CA THR A 56 -12.54 2.99 2.75
C THR A 56 -11.44 3.86 3.34
N ALA A 57 -11.65 5.17 3.39
CA ALA A 57 -10.78 6.15 4.01
C ALA A 57 -11.46 6.79 5.23
N ASP A 58 -10.75 6.88 6.34
CA ASP A 58 -11.21 7.53 7.58
C ASP A 58 -10.10 8.44 8.11
N ALA A 59 -10.43 9.67 8.53
CA ALA A 59 -9.50 10.59 9.15
C ALA A 59 -10.21 11.48 10.18
N ILE A 60 -9.56 11.81 11.32
CA ILE A 60 -10.22 12.47 12.48
C ILE A 60 -10.90 13.82 12.13
N SER A 61 -10.44 14.49 11.08
CA SER A 61 -10.94 15.82 10.68
C SER A 61 -11.89 15.80 9.48
N TYR A 62 -12.22 14.62 8.97
CA TYR A 62 -13.02 14.42 7.76
C TYR A 62 -14.07 13.34 8.01
N ASP A 63 -15.21 13.43 7.34
CA ASP A 63 -16.17 12.34 7.37
C ASP A 63 -15.55 11.10 6.68
N PRO A 64 -15.77 9.89 7.19
CA PRO A 64 -15.36 8.68 6.51
C PRO A 64 -15.91 8.64 5.09
N HIS A 65 -15.06 8.25 4.15
CA HIS A 65 -15.38 8.18 2.74
C HIS A 65 -15.13 6.78 2.23
N SER A 66 -16.00 6.32 1.34
CA SER A 66 -15.84 5.04 0.65
C SER A 66 -16.02 5.26 -0.84
N ASP A 67 -15.14 4.65 -1.62
CA ASP A 67 -15.18 4.67 -3.07
C ASP A 67 -15.11 3.24 -3.60
N SER A 68 -15.66 2.99 -4.77
CA SER A 68 -15.51 1.70 -5.45
C SER A 68 -15.47 1.86 -6.95
N GLY A 69 -14.68 1.01 -7.59
CA GLY A 69 -14.38 1.10 -9.00
C GLY A 69 -14.11 -0.26 -9.63
N SER A 70 -14.23 -0.29 -10.95
CA SER A 70 -13.92 -1.45 -11.77
C SER A 70 -13.15 -0.97 -12.99
N VAL A 71 -12.00 -1.57 -13.26
CA VAL A 71 -11.15 -1.23 -14.40
C VAL A 71 -10.68 -2.47 -15.15
N PRO A 72 -10.54 -2.38 -16.49
CA PRO A 72 -9.93 -3.44 -17.27
C PRO A 72 -8.45 -3.58 -16.88
N VAL A 73 -7.96 -4.82 -16.95
CA VAL A 73 -6.55 -5.14 -16.68
C VAL A 73 -6.01 -6.14 -17.69
N GLU A 74 -4.70 -6.06 -17.92
CA GLU A 74 -3.93 -7.04 -18.68
C GLU A 74 -2.91 -7.69 -17.74
N ILE A 75 -2.78 -9.01 -17.79
CA ILE A 75 -1.80 -9.75 -16.99
C ILE A 75 -0.92 -10.60 -17.93
N GLU A 76 0.38 -10.40 -17.84
CA GLU A 76 1.37 -11.28 -18.46
C GLU A 76 1.99 -12.17 -17.38
N ILE A 77 1.93 -13.49 -17.57
CA ILE A 77 2.71 -14.44 -16.79
C ILE A 77 3.84 -14.97 -17.66
N THR A 78 5.07 -14.85 -17.18
CA THR A 78 6.26 -15.37 -17.85
C THR A 78 6.62 -16.77 -17.35
N GLY A 79 7.31 -17.55 -18.18
CA GLY A 79 7.79 -18.88 -17.83
C GLY A 79 8.87 -18.92 -16.74
N ASP A 80 9.46 -17.77 -16.39
CA ASP A 80 10.42 -17.61 -15.30
C ASP A 80 9.81 -17.07 -14.00
N GLY A 81 8.48 -17.12 -13.86
CA GLY A 81 7.78 -16.87 -12.61
C GLY A 81 7.51 -15.41 -12.30
N ILE A 82 7.54 -14.52 -13.30
CA ILE A 82 7.14 -13.12 -13.16
C ILE A 82 5.68 -12.95 -13.58
N VAL A 83 4.95 -12.14 -12.80
CA VAL A 83 3.59 -11.70 -13.13
C VAL A 83 3.63 -10.20 -13.35
N ARG A 84 3.13 -9.70 -14.48
CA ARG A 84 3.00 -8.26 -14.74
C ARG A 84 1.54 -7.90 -14.87
N LEU A 85 1.03 -7.10 -13.93
CA LEU A 85 -0.31 -6.55 -13.99
C LEU A 85 -0.23 -5.14 -14.58
N THR A 86 -0.94 -4.90 -15.68
CA THR A 86 -1.08 -3.58 -16.28
C THR A 86 -2.50 -3.06 -16.06
N ILE A 87 -2.57 -1.84 -15.49
CA ILE A 87 -3.80 -1.08 -15.28
C ILE A 87 -3.58 0.28 -15.93
N ASP A 88 -4.36 0.59 -16.97
CA ASP A 88 -4.15 1.75 -17.83
C ASP A 88 -2.69 1.84 -18.35
N ASN A 89 -1.90 2.79 -17.83
CA ASN A 89 -0.50 3.03 -18.19
C ASN A 89 0.48 2.70 -17.07
N TYR A 90 0.03 2.00 -16.02
CA TYR A 90 0.84 1.55 -14.90
C TYR A 90 1.01 0.04 -14.95
N THR A 91 2.24 -0.42 -14.76
CA THR A 91 2.56 -1.84 -14.67
C THR A 91 3.17 -2.12 -13.31
N VAL A 92 2.61 -3.11 -12.61
CA VAL A 92 3.12 -3.62 -11.35
C VAL A 92 3.66 -5.03 -11.58
N GLU A 93 4.85 -5.29 -11.07
CA GLU A 93 5.46 -6.62 -11.14
C GLU A 93 5.22 -7.39 -9.83
N GLY A 94 5.01 -8.68 -9.97
CA GLY A 94 4.93 -9.64 -8.89
C GLY A 94 5.48 -10.99 -9.34
N ILE A 95 5.12 -12.02 -8.58
CA ILE A 95 5.68 -13.36 -8.74
C ILE A 95 4.60 -14.42 -8.65
N ILE A 96 4.87 -15.56 -9.27
CA ILE A 96 4.07 -16.79 -9.20
C ILE A 96 5.00 -17.94 -8.80
N ASP A 97 4.50 -18.86 -7.97
CA ASP A 97 5.22 -20.07 -7.59
C ASP A 97 4.94 -21.25 -8.53
N ASN A 98 5.54 -22.40 -8.23
CA ASN A 98 5.38 -23.61 -9.06
C ASN A 98 4.00 -24.29 -8.89
N ASP A 99 3.22 -23.91 -7.88
CA ASP A 99 1.88 -24.44 -7.63
C ASP A 99 0.78 -23.57 -8.28
N GLY A 100 1.17 -22.42 -8.84
CA GLY A 100 0.28 -21.50 -9.53
C GLY A 100 -0.26 -20.39 -8.63
N ASP A 101 0.21 -20.31 -7.38
CA ASP A 101 -0.13 -19.23 -6.47
C ASP A 101 0.73 -18.00 -6.77
N TRP A 102 0.09 -16.84 -6.86
CA TRP A 102 0.74 -15.60 -7.28
C TRP A 102 0.46 -14.44 -6.32
N LYS A 103 1.36 -13.45 -6.33
CA LYS A 103 1.16 -12.18 -5.61
C LYS A 103 1.74 -10.98 -6.33
N LEU A 104 1.13 -9.83 -6.08
CA LEU A 104 1.68 -8.50 -6.34
C LEU A 104 1.60 -7.66 -5.05
N GLU A 105 2.59 -6.80 -4.86
CA GLU A 105 2.58 -5.77 -3.81
C GLU A 105 2.42 -4.41 -4.48
N VAL A 106 1.36 -3.69 -4.12
CA VAL A 106 0.94 -2.46 -4.79
C VAL A 106 0.93 -1.28 -3.81
N ALA A 107 1.41 -0.13 -4.26
CA ALA A 107 1.33 1.15 -3.57
C ALA A 107 0.11 1.97 -4.05
N ILE A 108 -0.43 2.85 -3.20
CA ILE A 108 -1.59 3.71 -3.55
C ILE A 108 -1.36 4.50 -4.84
N ASN A 109 -0.14 5.00 -5.05
CA ASN A 109 0.17 5.82 -6.21
C ASN A 109 -0.05 5.06 -7.54
N GLU A 110 0.03 3.74 -7.53
CA GLU A 110 -0.20 2.88 -8.70
C GLU A 110 -1.70 2.72 -8.98
N PHE A 111 -2.55 2.86 -7.96
CA PHE A 111 -4.02 2.95 -8.10
C PHE A 111 -4.51 4.39 -8.26
N SER A 112 -3.66 5.31 -8.73
CA SER A 112 -4.04 6.72 -8.84
C SER A 112 -5.28 6.96 -9.72
N ALA A 113 -5.55 6.10 -10.69
CA ALA A 113 -6.75 6.18 -11.53
C ALA A 113 -8.05 5.74 -10.80
N LEU A 114 -7.92 4.98 -9.71
CA LEU A 114 -9.03 4.38 -8.96
C LEU A 114 -9.38 5.12 -7.67
N ILE A 115 -8.60 6.14 -7.33
CA ILE A 115 -8.72 6.86 -6.07
C ILE A 115 -8.83 8.35 -6.38
N ASP A 116 -9.92 8.95 -5.95
CA ASP A 116 -10.13 10.40 -6.08
C ASP A 116 -8.99 11.22 -5.45
N GLU A 117 -8.66 12.35 -6.09
CA GLU A 117 -7.58 13.25 -5.63
C GLU A 117 -7.82 13.80 -4.22
N GLU A 118 -9.08 14.01 -3.84
CA GLU A 118 -9.46 14.47 -2.50
C GLU A 118 -9.01 13.47 -1.42
N ASN A 119 -9.22 12.17 -1.64
CA ASN A 119 -8.79 11.12 -0.72
C ASN A 119 -7.26 11.08 -0.60
N LYS A 120 -6.53 11.26 -1.72
CA LYS A 120 -5.05 11.32 -1.70
C LYS A 120 -4.55 12.51 -0.90
N ASP A 121 -5.17 13.67 -1.05
CA ASP A 121 -4.75 14.90 -0.37
C ASP A 121 -5.01 14.84 1.13
N ILE A 122 -6.11 14.22 1.57
CA ILE A 122 -6.37 13.95 3.00
C ILE A 122 -5.26 13.05 3.57
N LEU A 123 -4.90 11.98 2.86
CA LEU A 123 -3.88 11.03 3.31
C LEU A 123 -2.47 11.65 3.35
N LYS A 124 -2.12 12.48 2.36
CA LYS A 124 -0.85 13.25 2.36
C LYS A 124 -0.78 14.20 3.56
N GLN A 125 -1.88 14.92 3.84
CA GLN A 125 -1.95 15.84 4.99
C GLN A 125 -1.85 15.09 6.32
N ALA A 126 -2.38 13.86 6.39
CA ALA A 126 -2.22 12.95 7.51
C ALA A 126 -0.80 12.32 7.61
N GLY A 127 0.09 12.56 6.64
CA GLY A 127 1.45 12.02 6.64
C GLY A 127 1.53 10.53 6.33
N CYS A 128 0.51 9.97 5.66
CA CYS A 128 0.49 8.58 5.23
C CYS A 128 1.46 8.34 4.06
N PRO A 129 2.30 7.27 4.09
CA PRO A 129 3.19 6.94 2.98
C PRO A 129 2.40 6.29 1.84
N LEU A 130 2.18 7.04 0.75
CA LEU A 130 1.44 6.57 -0.43
C LEU A 130 2.32 5.83 -1.44
N ASP A 131 3.64 5.95 -1.28
CA ASP A 131 4.70 5.40 -2.13
C ASP A 131 5.16 4.00 -1.71
N LYS A 132 4.77 3.55 -0.52
CA LYS A 132 5.13 2.22 -0.02
C LYS A 132 4.05 1.21 -0.38
N PRO A 133 4.41 0.03 -0.90
CA PRO A 133 3.46 -1.05 -1.08
C PRO A 133 2.82 -1.45 0.25
N PHE A 134 1.52 -1.67 0.23
CA PHE A 134 0.76 -2.23 1.35
C PHE A 134 -0.56 -2.88 0.94
N VAL A 135 -0.97 -2.67 -0.31
CA VAL A 135 -2.01 -3.47 -0.93
C VAL A 135 -1.34 -4.72 -1.47
N LYS A 136 -1.96 -5.85 -1.19
CA LYS A 136 -1.58 -7.15 -1.66
C LYS A 136 -2.68 -7.63 -2.60
N ILE A 137 -2.29 -8.07 -3.78
CA ILE A 137 -3.16 -8.85 -4.65
C ILE A 137 -2.56 -10.25 -4.71
N GLU A 138 -3.30 -11.26 -4.31
CA GLU A 138 -2.81 -12.64 -4.36
C GLU A 138 -3.92 -13.59 -4.78
N GLY A 139 -3.55 -14.71 -5.39
CA GLY A 139 -4.52 -15.68 -5.85
C GLY A 139 -3.87 -16.88 -6.51
N THR A 140 -4.64 -17.59 -7.33
CA THR A 140 -4.20 -18.83 -7.96
C THR A 140 -4.56 -18.82 -9.44
N VAL A 141 -3.68 -19.36 -10.28
CA VAL A 141 -3.96 -19.63 -11.69
C VAL A 141 -4.58 -21.00 -11.83
N THR A 142 -5.78 -21.06 -12.41
CA THR A 142 -6.44 -22.31 -12.84
C THR A 142 -6.72 -22.21 -14.32
N THR A 143 -5.67 -22.42 -15.14
CA THR A 143 -5.72 -22.25 -16.60
C THR A 143 -6.99 -22.87 -17.21
N PRO A 144 -7.78 -22.11 -18.00
CA PRO A 144 -7.44 -20.81 -18.61
C PRO A 144 -7.71 -19.57 -17.74
N ASP A 145 -8.19 -19.75 -16.52
CA ASP A 145 -8.65 -18.68 -15.65
C ASP A 145 -7.59 -18.27 -14.62
N LEU A 146 -7.65 -17.01 -14.21
CA LEU A 146 -6.84 -16.42 -13.16
C LEU A 146 -7.75 -15.59 -12.25
N SER A 147 -7.62 -15.77 -10.95
CA SER A 147 -8.30 -14.95 -9.97
C SER A 147 -7.40 -14.59 -8.80
N GLY A 148 -7.74 -13.51 -8.10
CA GLY A 148 -7.08 -13.10 -6.87
C GLY A 148 -7.91 -12.14 -6.03
N ASP A 149 -7.57 -12.07 -4.76
CA ASP A 149 -8.16 -11.17 -3.79
C ASP A 149 -7.24 -9.97 -3.57
N VAL A 150 -7.86 -8.78 -3.50
CA VAL A 150 -7.17 -7.54 -3.15
C VAL A 150 -7.39 -7.29 -1.66
N SER A 151 -6.33 -7.01 -0.93
CA SER A 151 -6.41 -6.63 0.48
C SER A 151 -5.29 -5.67 0.88
N GLY A 152 -5.60 -4.67 1.69
CA GLY A 152 -4.58 -3.78 2.21
C GLY A 152 -5.13 -2.86 3.27
N LYS A 153 -4.37 -2.61 4.34
CA LYS A 153 -4.75 -1.66 5.39
C LYS A 153 -3.57 -0.80 5.79
N LEU A 154 -3.75 0.51 5.73
CA LEU A 154 -2.79 1.49 6.21
C LEU A 154 -3.39 2.26 7.38
N THR A 155 -2.66 2.40 8.47
CA THR A 155 -3.07 3.18 9.64
C THR A 155 -1.98 4.15 10.03
N CYS A 156 -2.30 5.45 10.01
CA CYS A 156 -1.38 6.54 10.31
C CYS A 156 -1.69 7.08 11.71
N LYS A 157 -0.68 7.22 12.56
CA LYS A 157 -0.82 7.64 13.95
C LYS A 157 0.08 8.80 14.31
N ILE A 158 -0.42 9.70 15.15
CA ILE A 158 0.37 10.72 15.85
C ILE A 158 0.19 10.50 17.35
N LEU A 159 1.30 10.34 18.09
CA LEU A 159 1.26 10.16 19.54
C LEU A 159 0.25 9.08 19.98
N PHE A 160 0.26 7.93 19.29
CA PHE A 160 -0.64 6.77 19.48
C PHE A 160 -2.11 6.96 19.08
N VAL A 161 -2.52 8.14 18.62
CA VAL A 161 -3.86 8.40 18.11
C VAL A 161 -3.90 8.12 16.61
N THR A 162 -4.82 7.27 16.14
CA THR A 162 -5.08 7.05 14.71
C THR A 162 -5.65 8.32 14.09
N ILE A 163 -4.86 8.94 13.22
CA ILE A 163 -5.24 10.17 12.51
C ILE A 163 -5.85 9.91 11.15
N ALA A 164 -5.46 8.80 10.51
CA ALA A 164 -6.04 8.32 9.28
C ALA A 164 -5.95 6.80 9.18
N SER A 165 -6.92 6.18 8.53
CA SER A 165 -6.93 4.78 8.14
C SER A 165 -7.38 4.67 6.69
N LEU A 166 -6.81 3.70 6.00
CA LEU A 166 -7.16 3.36 4.64
C LEU A 166 -7.26 1.84 4.53
N GLU A 167 -8.32 1.36 3.90
CA GLU A 167 -8.56 -0.06 3.71
C GLU A 167 -8.97 -0.31 2.26
N PHE A 168 -8.29 -1.26 1.63
CA PHE A 168 -8.59 -1.76 0.29
C PHE A 168 -9.07 -3.19 0.39
N SER A 169 -10.12 -3.46 -0.35
CA SER A 169 -10.63 -4.80 -0.63
C SER A 169 -11.03 -4.90 -2.09
N GLY A 170 -11.15 -6.10 -2.63
CA GLY A 170 -11.54 -6.26 -4.01
C GLY A 170 -11.21 -7.63 -4.56
N THR A 171 -11.48 -7.81 -5.85
CA THR A 171 -11.18 -9.04 -6.57
C THR A 171 -10.61 -8.73 -7.94
N LEU A 172 -9.73 -9.60 -8.40
CA LEU A 172 -9.22 -9.63 -9.75
C LEU A 172 -9.70 -10.92 -10.41
N THR A 173 -10.22 -10.81 -11.64
CA THR A 173 -10.55 -11.97 -12.48
C THR A 173 -10.05 -11.73 -13.90
N ALA A 174 -9.45 -12.74 -14.51
CA ALA A 174 -8.94 -12.69 -15.87
C ALA A 174 -8.93 -14.08 -16.52
N SER A 175 -8.83 -14.12 -17.85
CA SER A 175 -8.75 -15.38 -18.61
C SER A 175 -7.93 -15.19 -19.89
N THR A 176 -7.35 -16.27 -20.40
CA THR A 176 -6.64 -16.33 -21.69
C THR A 176 -7.57 -16.44 -22.89
#